data_AF-A0AAD5ZQ78-F1
#
_entry.id   AF-A0AAD5ZQ78-F1
#
_cell.length_a   1.000
_cell.length_b   1.000
_cell.length_c   1.000
_cell.angle_alpha   90.00
_cell.angle_beta   90.00
_cell.angle_gamma   90.00
#
_symmetry.space_group_name_H-M   'P 1'
#
loop_
_entity.id
_entity.type
_entity.pdbx_description
1 polymer ?
#
loop_
_entity_poly.entity_id
_entity_poly.type
_entity_poly.pdbx_seq_one_letter_code
_entity_poly.pdbx_strand_id
1 'polypeptide(L)'
;MLGGVTDQNIVNTSLEKFKKVLEVYEVQLSKSKYLAGDFVSLADLRYFALTFNLTLTPYASVLDPYPHVKAWWESLLTRLEIKKVINIKKGSI
;
A
#
# COMPACT_ATOMS: atom_id res chain seq x y z
N MET A 1 19.48 1.96 -2.24
CA MET A 1 19.22 2.71 -3.49
C MET A 1 18.87 4.12 -3.06
N LEU A 2 19.73 5.11 -3.30
CA LEU A 2 19.42 6.51 -2.96
C LEU A 2 18.70 7.13 -4.15
N GLY A 3 17.56 7.77 -3.90
CA GLY A 3 16.82 8.50 -4.92
C GLY A 3 17.57 9.77 -5.32
N GLY A 4 17.49 10.13 -6.60
CA GLY A 4 17.97 11.43 -7.10
C GLY A 4 17.02 12.57 -6.73
N VAL A 5 17.16 13.72 -7.42
CA VAL A 5 16.22 14.84 -7.27
C VAL A 5 14.83 14.41 -7.72
N THR A 6 13.83 14.62 -6.87
CA THR A 6 12.43 14.30 -7.17
C THR A 6 11.91 15.19 -8.30
N ASP A 7 11.44 14.56 -9.38
CA ASP A 7 10.68 15.24 -10.43
C ASP A 7 9.19 15.21 -10.07
N GLN A 8 8.64 16.38 -9.74
CA GLN A 8 7.25 16.51 -9.32
C GLN A 8 6.25 16.16 -10.43
N ASN A 9 6.59 16.37 -11.70
CA ASN A 9 5.72 16.03 -12.82
C ASN A 9 5.59 14.50 -12.97
N ILE A 10 6.69 13.78 -12.78
CA ILE A 10 6.69 12.31 -12.77
C ILE A 10 5.88 11.78 -11.58
N VAL A 11 6.03 12.38 -10.39
CA VAL A 11 5.26 12.01 -9.21
C VAL A 11 3.76 12.19 -9.45
N ASN A 12 3.33 13.37 -9.91
CA ASN A 12 1.92 13.66 -10.16
C ASN A 12 1.33 12.70 -11.20
N THR A 13 2.03 12.48 -12.32
CA THR A 13 1.59 11.54 -13.36
C THR A 13 1.48 10.10 -12.85
N SER A 14 2.40 9.69 -11.99
CA SER A 14 2.41 8.36 -11.38
C SER A 14 1.28 8.20 -10.37
N LEU A 15 0.97 9.24 -9.59
CA LEU A 15 -0.16 9.26 -8.66
C LEU A 15 -1.49 9.11 -9.39
N GLU A 16 -1.70 9.77 -10.53
CA GLU A 16 -2.93 9.61 -11.31
C GLU A 16 -3.09 8.20 -11.87
N LYS A 17 -1.99 7.55 -12.30
CA LYS A 17 -2.03 6.14 -12.69
C LYS A 17 -2.30 5.23 -11.50
N PHE A 18 -1.74 5.55 -10.34
CA PHE A 18 -1.92 4.78 -9.12
C PHE A 18 -3.36 4.83 -8.61
N LYS A 19 -4.04 5.99 -8.69
CA LYS A 19 -5.47 6.11 -8.37
C LYS A 19 -6.34 5.14 -9.16
N LYS A 20 -6.09 4.96 -10.45
CA LYS A 20 -6.81 3.96 -11.28
C LYS A 20 -6.60 2.52 -10.80
N VAL A 21 -5.41 2.22 -10.31
CA VAL A 21 -5.11 0.92 -9.72
C VAL A 21 -5.84 0.74 -8.39
N LEU A 22 -5.89 1.80 -7.56
CA LEU A 22 -6.65 1.80 -6.31
C LEU A 22 -8.16 1.61 -6.54
N GLU A 23 -8.73 2.20 -7.60
CA GLU A 23 -10.12 1.97 -7.99
C GLU A 23 -10.41 0.48 -8.27
N VAL A 24 -9.50 -0.21 -8.95
CA VAL A 24 -9.63 -1.66 -9.20
C VAL A 24 -9.58 -2.45 -7.89
N TYR A 25 -8.66 -2.10 -6.98
CA TYR A 25 -8.57 -2.80 -5.69
C TYR A 25 -9.71 -2.48 -4.75
N GLU A 26 -10.24 -1.27 -4.79
CA GLU A 26 -11.42 -0.91 -4.03
C GLU A 26 -12.60 -1.79 -4.44
N VAL A 27 -12.82 -1.98 -5.75
CA VAL A 27 -13.85 -2.91 -6.27
C VAL A 27 -13.53 -4.35 -5.86
N GLN A 28 -12.29 -4.80 -5.93
CA GLN A 28 -11.93 -6.18 -5.57
C GLN A 28 -12.10 -6.46 -4.06
N LEU A 29 -11.66 -5.52 -3.22
CA LEU A 29 -11.71 -5.62 -1.76
C LEU A 29 -13.11 -5.37 -1.21
N SER A 30 -14.01 -4.77 -1.99
CA SER A 30 -15.44 -4.77 -1.66
C SER A 30 -16.07 -6.17 -1.75
N LYS A 31 -15.45 -7.09 -2.50
CA LYS A 31 -15.97 -8.45 -2.73
C LYS A 31 -15.26 -9.53 -1.92
N SER A 32 -14.06 -9.25 -1.44
CA SER A 32 -13.18 -10.23 -0.80
C SER A 32 -12.32 -9.56 0.26
N LYS A 33 -11.99 -10.29 1.33
CA LYS A 33 -11.25 -9.72 2.47
C LYS A 33 -9.80 -9.32 2.10
N TYR A 34 -9.21 -10.04 1.15
CA TYR A 34 -7.85 -9.85 0.65
C TYR A 34 -7.84 -9.91 -0.87
N LEU A 35 -6.73 -9.50 -1.51
CA LEU A 35 -6.67 -9.32 -2.97
C LEU A 35 -6.95 -10.61 -3.76
N ALA A 36 -6.74 -11.78 -3.16
CA ALA A 36 -6.97 -13.09 -3.77
C ALA A 36 -8.01 -13.95 -3.04
N GLY A 37 -8.93 -13.34 -2.27
CA GLY A 37 -9.99 -14.05 -1.55
C GLY A 37 -9.97 -13.83 -0.04
N ASP A 38 -10.19 -14.88 0.74
CA ASP A 38 -10.43 -14.77 2.19
C ASP A 38 -9.18 -15.01 3.06
N PHE A 39 -8.04 -15.29 2.43
CA PHE A 39 -6.75 -15.47 3.11
C PHE A 39 -5.67 -14.54 2.52
N VAL A 40 -4.67 -14.21 3.34
CA VAL A 40 -3.51 -13.43 2.90
C VAL A 40 -2.70 -14.24 1.90
N SER A 41 -2.48 -13.65 0.73
CA SER A 41 -1.77 -14.25 -0.38
C SER A 41 -0.49 -13.48 -0.72
N LEU A 42 0.28 -13.99 -1.68
CA LEU A 42 1.44 -13.28 -2.22
C LEU A 42 1.05 -11.91 -2.82
N ALA A 43 -0.16 -11.77 -3.36
CA ALA A 43 -0.64 -10.51 -3.90
C ALA A 43 -0.67 -9.42 -2.82
N ASP A 44 -1.15 -9.77 -1.62
CA ASP A 44 -1.24 -8.86 -0.47
C ASP A 44 0.15 -8.46 0.02
N LEU A 45 1.09 -9.41 0.12
CA LEU A 45 2.45 -9.13 0.58
C LEU A 45 3.22 -8.24 -0.40
N ARG A 46 3.06 -8.47 -1.71
CA ARG A 46 3.67 -7.63 -2.75
C ARG A 46 3.13 -6.21 -2.67
N TYR A 47 1.82 -6.04 -2.51
CA TYR A 47 1.21 -4.72 -2.39
C TYR A 47 1.52 -4.04 -1.07
N PHE A 48 1.59 -4.80 0.02
CA PHE A 48 1.96 -4.29 1.33
C PHE A 48 3.32 -3.57 1.29
N ALA A 49 4.34 -4.19 0.67
CA ALA A 49 5.67 -3.58 0.59
C ALA A 49 5.68 -2.25 -0.19
N LEU A 50 4.88 -2.16 -1.26
CA LEU A 50 4.74 -0.94 -2.05
C LEU A 50 3.99 0.15 -1.28
N THR A 51 2.83 -0.18 -0.71
CA THR A 51 2.02 0.74 0.08
C THR A 51 2.75 1.21 1.33
N PHE A 52 3.53 0.36 1.99
CA PHE A 52 4.35 0.76 3.13
C PHE A 52 5.31 1.90 2.77
N ASN A 53 6.04 1.78 1.66
CA ASN A 53 6.95 2.86 1.25
C ASN A 53 6.18 4.14 0.90
N LEU A 54 5.00 4.04 0.28
CA LEU A 54 4.13 5.20 0.01
C LEU A 54 3.70 5.90 1.31
N THR A 55 3.36 5.14 2.36
CA THR A 55 2.97 5.72 3.67
C THR A 55 4.11 6.45 4.39
N LEU A 56 5.36 6.24 3.97
CA LEU A 56 6.51 7.00 4.46
C LEU A 56 6.71 8.33 3.73
N THR A 57 5.87 8.65 2.73
CA THR A 57 5.91 9.88 1.95
C THR A 57 4.72 10.78 2.28
N PRO A 58 4.75 12.08 1.90
CA PRO A 58 3.60 12.97 2.05
C PRO A 58 2.34 12.54 1.27
N TYR A 59 2.45 11.55 0.37
CA TYR A 59 1.35 11.09 -0.50
C TYR A 59 0.51 9.97 0.11
N ALA A 60 0.71 9.62 1.38
CA ALA A 60 -0.04 8.59 2.07
C ALA A 60 -1.57 8.79 2.02
N SER A 61 -2.02 10.06 2.01
CA SER A 61 -3.44 10.44 1.94
C SER A 61 -4.14 10.05 0.63
N VAL A 62 -3.40 9.60 -0.39
CA VAL A 62 -4.01 9.08 -1.63
C VAL A 62 -4.90 7.85 -1.38
N LEU A 63 -4.72 7.16 -0.25
CA LEU A 63 -5.54 6.00 0.14
C LEU A 63 -6.87 6.40 0.81
N ASP A 64 -7.00 7.62 1.32
CA ASP A 64 -8.16 8.02 2.13
C ASP A 64 -9.51 7.93 1.40
N PRO A 65 -9.62 8.18 0.09
CA PRO A 65 -10.88 8.00 -0.64
C PRO A 65 -11.33 6.54 -0.82
N TYR A 66 -10.49 5.56 -0.46
CA TYR A 66 -10.69 4.14 -0.76
C TYR A 66 -10.87 3.33 0.54
N PRO A 67 -12.08 3.29 1.14
CA PRO A 67 -12.31 2.68 2.44
C PRO A 67 -12.01 1.17 2.50
N HIS A 68 -12.28 0.40 1.44
CA HIS A 68 -11.98 -1.03 1.45
C HIS A 68 -10.47 -1.29 1.35
N VAL A 69 -9.75 -0.50 0.53
CA VAL A 69 -8.28 -0.51 0.51
C VAL A 69 -7.71 -0.13 1.89
N LYS A 70 -8.26 0.89 2.55
CA LYS A 70 -7.79 1.30 3.88
C LYS A 70 -8.02 0.23 4.93
N ALA A 71 -9.20 -0.39 4.95
CA ALA A 71 -9.52 -1.51 5.85
C ALA A 71 -8.61 -2.73 5.60
N TRP A 72 -8.33 -3.06 4.34
CA TRP A 72 -7.37 -4.10 3.96
C TRP A 72 -5.96 -3.79 4.48
N TRP A 73 -5.50 -2.56 4.29
CA TRP A 73 -4.19 -2.10 4.76
C TRP A 73 -4.07 -2.20 6.29
N GLU A 74 -5.07 -1.70 7.02
CA GLU A 74 -5.12 -1.78 8.48
C GLU A 74 -5.15 -3.23 8.96
N SER A 75 -5.94 -4.10 8.31
CA SER A 75 -5.98 -5.53 8.62
C SER A 75 -4.60 -6.17 8.50
N LEU A 76 -3.81 -5.84 7.47
CA LEU A 76 -2.44 -6.32 7.33
C LEU A 76 -1.53 -5.81 8.45
N LEU A 77 -1.64 -4.53 8.83
CA LEU A 77 -0.84 -3.94 9.91
C LEU A 77 -1.10 -4.56 11.29
N THR A 78 -2.29 -5.13 11.53
CA THR A 78 -2.57 -5.80 12.82
C THR A 78 -1.79 -7.11 13.01
N ARG A 79 -1.37 -7.75 11.91
CA ARG A 79 -0.71 -9.06 11.92
C ARG A 79 0.68 -9.02 12.53
N LEU A 80 1.00 -10.00 13.38
CA LEU A 80 2.26 -10.04 14.12
C LEU A 80 3.47 -10.16 13.18
N GLU A 81 3.35 -10.92 12.10
CA GLU A 81 4.41 -11.13 11.11
C GLU A 81 4.73 -9.82 10.38
N ILE A 82 3.70 -9.07 10.01
CA ILE A 82 3.83 -7.76 9.37
C ILE A 82 4.47 -6.75 10.32
N LYS A 83 4.03 -6.71 11.59
CA LYS A 83 4.66 -5.87 12.64
C LYS A 83 6.16 -6.18 12.79
N LYS A 84 6.55 -7.47 12.79
CA LYS A 84 7.96 -7.87 12.82
C LYS A 84 8.73 -7.32 11.62
N VAL A 85 8.20 -7.46 10.40
CA VAL A 85 8.82 -6.93 9.17
C VAL A 85 8.99 -5.42 9.23
N ILE A 86 7.97 -4.69 9.67
CA ILE A 86 8.03 -3.22 9.85
C ILE A 86 9.14 -2.85 10.84
N ASN A 87 9.24 -3.53 11.97
CA ASN A 87 10.25 -3.25 12.99
C ASN A 87 11.68 -3.51 12.46
N ILE A 88 11.89 -4.60 11.71
CA ILE A 88 13.16 -4.88 11.05
C ILE A 88 13.53 -3.75 10.08
N LYS A 89 12.57 -3.31 9.26
CA LYS A 89 12.76 -2.21 8.30
C LYS A 89 13.08 -0.89 9.01
N LYS A 90 12.40 -0.57 10.12
CA LYS A 90 12.63 0.64 10.91
C LYS A 90 13.98 0.64 11.62
N GLY A 91 14.45 -0.51 12.12
CA GLY A 91 15.78 -0.64 12.73
C GLY A 91 16.94 -0.70 11.72
N SER A 92 16.64 -0.71 10.43
CA SER A 92 17.63 -0.74 9.33
C SER A 92 17.74 0.60 8.59
N ILE A 93 17.04 1.65 9.06
CA ILE A 93 17.06 3.03 8.54
C ILE A 93 17.72 3.93 9.57
#